data_AF-A0A4Q6AP37-F1
#
_entry.id   AF-A0A4Q6AP37-F1
#
_cell.length_a   1.000
_cell.length_b   1.000
_cell.length_c   1.000
_cell.angle_alpha   90.00
_cell.angle_beta   90.00
_cell.angle_gamma   90.00
#
_symmetry.space_group_name_H-M   'P 1'
#
loop_
_entity.id
_entity.type
_entity.pdbx_description
1 polymer ?
#
loop_
_entity_poly.entity_id
_entity_poly.type
_entity_poly.pdbx_seq_one_letter_code
_entity_poly.pdbx_strand_id
1 'polypeptide(L)'
;MNKHIKIMMGLALAGSLLAGCTKLDEERFGNLSAETYYKTEAEALSSVAGVYQKLSYSADINDWFRVNEFGTDEFIVPGRASGGWFDQDNMDIMAHNAKPGNLRLANAWNLVFSEIGTANAVLANLEASPNKDNFKALIAETRLLRAYGYFYAMDMWGNVPLVTVARIDPNNLPVTTARADVFAF
;
A
#
# COMPACT_ATOMS: atom_id res chain seq x y z
N MET A 1 -27.16 -21.61 -63.21
CA MET A 1 -25.77 -21.23 -62.82
C MET A 1 -25.67 -20.29 -61.60
N ASN A 2 -26.74 -19.59 -61.19
CA ASN A 2 -26.63 -18.51 -60.19
C ASN A 2 -26.85 -18.88 -58.71
N LYS A 3 -27.43 -20.05 -58.38
CA LYS A 3 -27.79 -20.41 -56.99
C LYS A 3 -26.61 -21.03 -56.22
N HIS A 4 -25.87 -21.94 -56.84
CA HIS A 4 -24.70 -22.59 -56.21
C HIS A 4 -23.53 -21.62 -56.01
N ILE A 5 -23.31 -20.68 -56.95
CA ILE A 5 -22.29 -19.63 -56.81
C ILE A 5 -22.64 -18.69 -55.62
N LYS A 6 -23.91 -18.31 -55.46
CA LYS A 6 -24.36 -17.50 -54.32
C LYS A 6 -24.21 -18.22 -52.97
N ILE A 7 -24.46 -19.53 -52.92
CA ILE A 7 -24.28 -20.34 -51.71
C ILE A 7 -22.79 -20.47 -51.36
N MET A 8 -21.93 -20.74 -52.34
CA MET A 8 -20.47 -20.81 -52.11
C MET A 8 -19.89 -19.46 -51.68
N MET A 9 -20.37 -18.35 -52.25
CA MET A 9 -19.94 -17.00 -51.86
C MET A 9 -20.43 -16.63 -50.45
N GLY A 10 -21.64 -17.08 -50.06
CA GLY A 10 -22.14 -16.92 -48.70
C GLY A 10 -21.37 -17.74 -47.66
N LEU A 11 -20.99 -18.98 -47.99
CA LEU A 11 -20.15 -19.81 -47.11
C LEU A 11 -18.72 -19.26 -46.97
N ALA A 12 -18.13 -18.75 -48.05
CA ALA A 12 -16.81 -18.11 -48.00
C ALA A 12 -16.81 -16.85 -47.11
N LEU A 13 -17.88 -16.04 -47.17
CA LEU A 13 -18.03 -14.85 -46.35
C LEU A 13 -18.35 -15.18 -44.87
N ALA A 14 -19.05 -16.29 -44.60
CA ALA A 14 -19.27 -16.77 -43.24
C ALA A 14 -18.00 -17.36 -42.61
N GLY A 15 -17.16 -18.04 -43.40
CA GLY A 15 -15.88 -18.59 -42.94
C GLY A 15 -14.84 -17.52 -42.60
N SER A 16 -14.82 -16.39 -43.32
CA SER A 16 -13.91 -15.28 -43.03
C SER A 16 -14.25 -14.51 -41.74
N LEU A 17 -15.49 -14.61 -41.24
CA LEU A 17 -15.90 -14.03 -39.95
C LEU A 17 -15.39 -14.84 -38.74
N LEU A 18 -14.91 -16.07 -38.94
CA LEU A 18 -14.33 -16.90 -37.89
C LEU A 18 -12.80 -16.79 -37.81
N ALA A 19 -12.16 -16.12 -38.77
CA ALA A 19 -10.73 -15.81 -38.76
C ALA A 19 -10.45 -14.50 -37.99
N GLY A 20 -10.84 -14.46 -36.71
CA GLY A 20 -10.50 -13.36 -35.81
C GLY A 20 -9.20 -13.64 -35.06
N CYS A 21 -8.36 -12.62 -34.86
CA CYS A 21 -7.20 -12.70 -33.97
C CYS A 21 -7.67 -12.82 -32.51
N THR A 22 -7.69 -14.02 -31.95
CA THR A 22 -8.07 -14.27 -30.55
C THR A 22 -6.88 -14.36 -29.58
N LYS A 23 -5.64 -14.26 -30.08
CA LYS A 23 -4.45 -14.11 -29.23
C LYS A 23 -4.32 -12.65 -28.79
N LEU A 24 -4.80 -12.38 -27.58
CA LEU A 24 -4.74 -11.08 -26.92
C LEU A 24 -3.75 -11.10 -25.75
N ASP A 25 -2.63 -11.80 -25.92
CA ASP A 25 -1.53 -11.79 -24.97
C ASP A 25 -0.70 -10.53 -25.22
N GLU A 26 -0.96 -9.48 -24.46
CA GLU A 26 -0.22 -8.22 -24.52
C GLU A 26 0.88 -8.20 -23.47
N GLU A 27 2.13 -7.96 -23.89
CA GLU A 27 3.21 -7.68 -22.94
C GLU A 27 2.93 -6.36 -22.24
N ARG A 28 2.65 -6.42 -20.93
CA ARG A 28 2.44 -5.22 -20.12
C ARG A 28 3.78 -4.53 -19.84
N PHE A 29 4.17 -3.63 -20.71
CA PHE A 29 5.30 -2.73 -20.45
C PHE A 29 5.02 -1.87 -19.21
N GLY A 30 5.97 -1.85 -18.27
CA GLY A 30 5.86 -1.07 -17.02
C GLY A 30 5.31 -1.84 -15.82
N ASN A 31 4.93 -3.12 -15.95
CA ASN A 31 4.58 -3.95 -14.79
C ASN A 31 5.82 -4.69 -14.29
N LEU A 32 6.33 -4.25 -13.13
CA LEU A 32 7.49 -4.85 -12.47
C LEU A 32 7.01 -5.95 -11.52
N SER A 33 7.03 -7.20 -11.97
CA SER A 33 6.68 -8.36 -11.15
C SER A 33 7.93 -9.04 -10.58
N ALA A 34 7.78 -9.94 -9.60
CA ALA A 34 8.87 -10.81 -9.15
C ALA A 34 9.54 -11.57 -10.32
N GLU A 35 8.76 -11.97 -11.33
CA GLU A 35 9.24 -12.70 -12.51
C GLU A 35 10.10 -11.84 -13.44
N THR A 36 9.82 -10.54 -13.51
CA THR A 36 10.46 -9.63 -14.48
C THR A 36 11.50 -8.69 -13.87
N TYR A 37 11.36 -8.29 -12.61
CA TYR A 37 12.15 -7.21 -11.99
C TYR A 37 13.09 -7.64 -10.85
N TYR A 38 12.73 -8.61 -10.01
CA TYR A 38 13.53 -8.95 -8.82
C TYR A 38 14.67 -9.94 -9.15
N LYS A 39 15.49 -9.61 -10.15
CA LYS A 39 16.55 -10.50 -10.67
C LYS A 39 17.93 -10.13 -10.15
N THR A 40 18.19 -8.85 -9.94
CA THR A 40 19.47 -8.34 -9.43
C THR A 40 19.30 -7.69 -8.06
N GLU A 41 20.41 -7.57 -7.34
CA GLU A 41 20.44 -6.86 -6.06
C GLU A 41 20.06 -5.38 -6.21
N ALA A 42 20.46 -4.73 -7.30
CA ALA A 42 20.10 -3.33 -7.56
C ALA A 42 18.59 -3.12 -7.73
N GLU A 43 17.90 -4.02 -8.43
CA GLU A 43 16.43 -3.98 -8.60
C GLU A 43 15.69 -4.35 -7.30
N ALA A 44 16.23 -5.28 -6.52
CA ALA A 44 15.71 -5.59 -5.20
C ALA A 44 15.87 -4.39 -4.25
N LEU A 45 17.04 -3.77 -4.24
CA LEU A 45 17.36 -2.61 -3.42
C LEU A 45 16.50 -1.39 -3.78
N SER A 46 16.25 -1.12 -5.06
CA SER A 46 15.38 0.00 -5.48
C SER A 46 13.96 -0.17 -4.94
N SER A 47 13.48 -1.40 -4.79
CA SER A 47 12.17 -1.70 -4.22
C SER A 47 12.15 -1.45 -2.71
N VAL A 48 13.19 -1.86 -1.98
CA VAL A 48 13.34 -1.56 -0.54
C VAL A 48 13.46 -0.05 -0.30
N ALA A 49 14.15 0.69 -1.17
CA ALA A 49 14.22 2.15 -1.09
C ALA A 49 12.83 2.81 -1.16
N GLY A 50 11.87 2.19 -1.87
CA GLY A 50 10.47 2.63 -1.86
C GLY A 50 9.80 2.52 -0.49
N VAL A 51 10.18 1.52 0.34
CA VAL A 51 9.69 1.39 1.72
C VAL A 51 10.31 2.48 2.60
N TYR A 52 11.62 2.73 2.45
CA TYR A 52 12.27 3.85 3.14
C TYR A 52 11.68 5.22 2.77
N GLN A 53 11.24 5.39 1.52
CA GLN A 53 10.55 6.61 1.09
C GLN A 53 9.21 6.78 1.81
N LYS A 54 8.54 5.71 2.23
CA LYS A 54 7.36 5.79 3.10
C LYS A 54 7.73 6.15 4.52
N LEU A 55 8.76 5.49 5.06
CA LEU A 55 9.30 5.79 6.38
C LEU A 55 9.75 7.25 6.50
N SER A 56 10.32 7.85 5.44
CA SER A 56 10.79 9.24 5.53
C SER A 56 9.69 10.25 5.85
N TYR A 57 8.42 9.93 5.57
CA TYR A 57 7.30 10.75 6.02
C TYR A 57 7.15 10.75 7.54
N SER A 58 7.59 9.72 8.28
CA SER A 58 7.53 9.73 9.74
C SER A 58 8.50 10.76 10.36
N ALA A 59 9.48 11.24 9.60
CA ALA A 59 10.46 12.24 10.05
C ALA A 59 10.06 13.69 9.72
N ASP A 60 8.94 13.89 9.02
CA ASP A 60 8.42 15.22 8.66
C ASP A 60 7.39 15.71 9.69
N ILE A 61 7.13 17.03 9.74
CA ILE A 61 6.08 17.62 10.57
C ILE A 61 4.72 17.47 9.88
N ASN A 62 4.27 16.22 9.77
CA ASN A 62 2.99 15.84 9.19
C ASN A 62 2.04 15.23 10.24
N ASP A 63 0.96 14.61 9.79
CA ASP A 63 -0.05 14.07 10.69
C ASP A 63 0.44 12.85 11.50
N TRP A 64 1.48 12.12 11.05
CA TRP A 64 2.15 11.11 11.88
C TRP A 64 2.75 11.77 13.12
N PHE A 65 3.53 12.84 12.95
CA PHE A 65 4.11 13.61 14.05
C PHE A 65 3.02 14.20 14.96
N ARG A 66 2.03 14.89 14.37
CA ARG A 66 0.99 15.61 15.14
C ARG A 66 0.19 14.70 16.04
N VAL A 67 -0.15 13.49 15.59
CA VAL A 67 -0.94 12.54 16.39
C VAL A 67 -0.16 12.02 17.59
N ASN A 68 1.17 11.94 17.53
CA ASN A 68 1.99 11.57 18.69
C ASN A 68 2.20 12.75 19.66
N GLU A 69 2.42 13.95 19.12
CA GLU A 69 2.94 15.06 19.93
C GLU A 69 1.85 16.01 20.44
N PHE A 70 0.79 16.27 19.65
CA PHE A 70 -0.20 17.27 20.03
C PHE A 70 -1.10 16.82 21.18
N GLY A 71 -1.07 15.54 21.56
CA GLY A 71 -1.72 15.08 22.79
C GLY A 71 -0.92 15.37 24.07
N THR A 72 0.25 16.00 23.98
CA THR A 72 1.12 16.32 25.12
C THR A 72 0.90 17.76 25.61
N ASP A 73 1.57 18.14 26.71
CA ASP A 73 1.61 19.51 27.22
C ASP A 73 2.74 20.36 26.59
N GLU A 74 3.49 19.81 25.62
CA GLU A 74 4.61 20.49 24.97
C GLU A 74 4.19 21.38 23.80
N PHE A 75 3.03 21.12 23.19
CA PHE A 75 2.57 21.80 21.98
C PHE A 75 1.20 22.46 22.15
N ILE A 76 1.04 23.64 21.54
CA ILE A 76 -0.26 24.28 21.38
C ILE A 76 -0.42 24.88 19.98
N VAL A 77 -1.54 24.58 19.33
CA VAL A 77 -1.92 25.10 18.01
C VAL A 77 -3.19 25.93 18.15
N PRO A 78 -3.10 27.16 18.67
CA PRO A 78 -4.28 27.98 18.88
C PRO A 78 -4.82 28.50 17.55
N GLY A 79 -6.14 28.68 17.49
CA GLY A 79 -6.76 29.47 16.42
C GLY A 79 -6.14 30.86 16.37
N ARG A 80 -5.82 31.35 15.16
CA ARG A 80 -5.26 32.71 15.02
C ARG A 80 -6.33 33.75 15.29
N ALA A 81 -6.10 34.60 16.30
CA ALA A 81 -7.02 35.68 16.71
C ALA A 81 -7.41 36.65 15.57
N SER A 82 -6.60 36.73 14.51
CA SER A 82 -6.87 37.53 13.30
C SER A 82 -7.91 36.93 12.35
N GLY A 83 -8.64 35.87 12.76
CA GLY A 83 -9.52 35.10 11.87
C GLY A 83 -8.76 34.25 10.84
N GLY A 84 -7.49 33.93 11.14
CA GLY A 84 -6.64 33.12 10.28
C GLY A 84 -6.94 31.63 10.39
N TRP A 85 -5.95 30.81 10.00
CA TRP A 85 -6.04 29.35 10.07
C TRP A 85 -6.55 28.84 11.44
N PHE A 86 -7.60 28.02 11.37
CA PHE A 86 -8.26 27.36 12.48
C PHE A 86 -8.39 25.87 12.12
N ASP A 87 -7.72 25.01 12.89
CA ASP A 87 -7.68 23.57 12.62
C ASP A 87 -8.29 22.81 13.81
N GLN A 88 -9.61 22.61 13.73
CA GLN A 88 -10.39 21.96 14.79
C GLN A 88 -9.84 20.57 15.11
N ASP A 89 -9.36 19.82 14.11
CA ASP A 89 -8.88 18.46 14.33
C ASP A 89 -7.61 18.41 15.18
N ASN A 90 -6.70 19.38 15.03
CA ASN A 90 -5.53 19.51 15.91
C ASN A 90 -5.96 19.91 17.33
N MET A 91 -6.94 20.81 17.45
CA MET A 91 -7.48 21.22 18.75
C MET A 91 -8.15 20.07 19.48
N ASP A 92 -8.88 19.21 18.76
CA ASP A 92 -9.53 18.04 19.35
C ASP A 92 -8.50 17.01 19.82
N ILE A 93 -7.35 16.87 19.15
CA ILE A 93 -6.24 16.02 19.63
C ILE A 93 -5.64 16.60 20.92
N MET A 94 -5.32 17.89 20.94
CA MET A 94 -4.79 18.58 22.13
C MET A 94 -5.73 18.52 23.34
N ALA A 95 -7.04 18.57 23.08
CA ALA A 95 -8.06 18.49 24.12
C ALA A 95 -8.44 17.05 24.49
N HIS A 96 -7.77 16.02 23.94
CA HIS A 96 -8.13 14.60 24.10
C HIS A 96 -9.60 14.29 23.79
N ASN A 97 -10.17 14.99 22.80
CA ASN A 97 -11.57 14.93 22.41
C ASN A 97 -11.78 14.57 20.93
N ALA A 98 -10.75 14.00 20.29
CA ALA A 98 -10.78 13.57 18.90
C ALA A 98 -12.01 12.71 18.58
N LYS A 99 -12.63 13.00 17.43
CA LYS A 99 -13.83 12.32 16.95
C LYS A 99 -13.49 11.33 15.82
N PRO A 100 -14.36 10.34 15.52
CA PRO A 100 -14.13 9.40 14.43
C PRO A 100 -13.90 10.05 13.05
N GLY A 101 -14.35 11.29 12.84
CA GLY A 101 -14.13 12.05 11.61
C GLY A 101 -12.87 12.92 11.58
N ASN A 102 -12.00 12.84 12.58
CA ASN A 102 -10.79 13.66 12.67
C ASN A 102 -9.82 13.32 11.52
N LEU A 103 -9.53 14.30 10.65
CA LEU A 103 -8.75 14.06 9.44
C LEU A 103 -7.26 13.80 9.74
N ARG A 104 -6.73 14.31 10.84
CA ARG A 104 -5.32 14.11 11.24
C ARG A 104 -5.09 12.65 11.61
N LEU A 105 -6.01 12.07 12.39
CA LEU A 105 -5.99 10.63 12.71
C LEU A 105 -6.10 9.78 11.44
N ALA A 106 -7.00 10.14 10.51
CA ALA A 106 -7.16 9.41 9.26
C ALA A 106 -5.91 9.47 8.36
N ASN A 107 -5.26 10.63 8.28
CA ASN A 107 -4.04 10.80 7.50
C ASN A 107 -2.85 10.04 8.12
N ALA A 108 -2.69 10.09 9.44
CA ALA A 108 -1.68 9.31 10.14
C ALA A 108 -1.85 7.81 9.89
N TRP A 109 -3.09 7.30 9.98
CA TRP A 109 -3.43 5.92 9.63
C TRP A 109 -2.99 5.57 8.21
N ASN A 110 -3.31 6.42 7.24
CA ASN A 110 -2.95 6.18 5.85
C ASN A 110 -1.44 6.18 5.61
N LEU A 111 -0.68 7.03 6.30
CA LEU A 111 0.79 7.04 6.21
C LEU A 111 1.36 5.72 6.74
N VAL A 112 0.97 5.32 7.95
CA VAL A 112 1.44 4.09 8.62
C VAL A 112 1.06 2.85 7.81
N PHE A 113 -0.19 2.71 7.40
CA PHE A 113 -0.63 1.53 6.64
C PHE A 113 -0.17 1.54 5.19
N SER A 114 0.15 2.70 4.60
CA SER A 114 0.83 2.76 3.31
C SER A 114 2.27 2.22 3.40
N GLU A 115 2.99 2.51 4.49
CA GLU A 115 4.32 1.93 4.74
C GLU A 115 4.23 0.41 4.88
N ILE A 116 3.36 -0.07 5.77
CA ILE A 116 3.14 -1.51 6.01
C ILE A 116 2.74 -2.23 4.71
N GLY A 117 1.80 -1.68 3.95
CA GLY A 117 1.34 -2.25 2.68
C GLY A 117 2.44 -2.29 1.62
N THR A 118 3.27 -1.25 1.53
CA THR A 118 4.43 -1.21 0.62
C THR A 118 5.45 -2.26 1.02
N ALA A 119 5.76 -2.39 2.32
CA ALA A 119 6.66 -3.41 2.83
C ALA A 119 6.14 -4.83 2.54
N ASN A 120 4.84 -5.09 2.70
CA ASN A 120 4.22 -6.37 2.36
C ASN A 120 4.36 -6.72 0.87
N ALA A 121 4.16 -5.75 -0.02
CA ALA A 121 4.32 -5.94 -1.45
C ALA A 121 5.78 -6.24 -1.83
N VAL A 122 6.73 -5.50 -1.26
CA VAL A 122 8.16 -5.71 -1.51
C VAL A 122 8.62 -7.07 -0.96
N LEU A 123 8.23 -7.43 0.27
CA LEU A 123 8.53 -8.74 0.85
C LEU A 123 7.99 -9.89 0.01
N ALA A 124 6.73 -9.81 -0.45
CA ALA A 124 6.14 -10.85 -1.27
C ALA A 124 6.94 -11.09 -2.56
N ASN A 125 7.42 -10.02 -3.20
CA ASN A 125 8.22 -10.15 -4.42
C ASN A 125 9.66 -10.63 -4.14
N LEU A 126 10.31 -10.14 -3.08
CA LEU A 126 11.64 -10.59 -2.68
C LEU A 126 11.64 -12.09 -2.33
N GLU A 127 10.63 -12.55 -1.58
CA GLU A 127 10.50 -13.95 -1.18
C GLU A 127 10.10 -14.87 -2.34
N ALA A 128 9.38 -14.35 -3.35
CA ALA A 128 9.01 -15.09 -4.56
C ALA A 128 10.14 -15.15 -5.62
N SER A 129 11.15 -14.28 -5.53
CA SER A 129 12.25 -14.27 -6.49
C SER A 129 13.05 -15.58 -6.44
N PRO A 130 13.46 -16.14 -7.60
CA PRO A 130 14.40 -17.26 -7.64
C PRO A 130 15.75 -16.93 -7.00
N ASN A 131 16.09 -15.64 -6.86
CA ASN A 131 17.34 -15.16 -6.27
C ASN A 131 17.19 -14.73 -4.80
N LYS A 132 16.08 -15.08 -4.13
CA LYS A 132 15.80 -14.68 -2.73
C LYS A 132 16.95 -14.93 -1.74
N ASP A 133 17.75 -15.98 -1.97
CA ASP A 133 18.88 -16.31 -1.10
C ASP A 133 19.98 -15.25 -1.12
N ASN A 134 20.10 -14.49 -2.21
CA ASN A 134 20.98 -13.33 -2.33
C ASN A 134 20.38 -12.08 -1.68
N PHE A 135 19.07 -12.07 -1.38
CA PHE A 135 18.35 -10.91 -0.85
C PHE A 135 18.03 -11.03 0.65
N LYS A 136 18.67 -11.95 1.38
CA LYS A 136 18.40 -12.19 2.81
C LYS A 136 18.50 -10.92 3.66
N ALA A 137 19.49 -10.08 3.41
CA ALA A 137 19.65 -8.80 4.10
C ALA A 137 18.48 -7.85 3.81
N LEU A 138 18.12 -7.69 2.53
CA LEU A 138 17.01 -6.85 2.09
C LEU A 138 15.64 -7.33 2.63
N ILE A 139 15.44 -8.64 2.71
CA ILE A 139 14.25 -9.24 3.32
C ILE A 139 14.20 -8.92 4.82
N ALA A 140 15.32 -9.09 5.54
CA ALA A 140 15.39 -8.78 6.97
C ALA A 140 15.14 -7.29 7.24
N GLU A 141 15.75 -6.42 6.44
CA GLU A 141 15.58 -4.98 6.49
C GLU A 141 14.13 -4.56 6.22
N THR A 142 13.49 -5.12 5.19
CA THR A 142 12.09 -4.82 4.89
C THR A 142 11.13 -5.32 5.98
N ARG A 143 11.45 -6.45 6.63
CA ARG A 143 10.72 -6.92 7.82
C ARG A 143 10.82 -5.95 8.99
N LEU A 144 12.01 -5.39 9.22
CA LEU A 144 12.21 -4.37 10.25
C LEU A 144 11.37 -3.12 9.96
N LEU A 145 11.37 -2.62 8.72
CA LEU A 145 10.55 -1.47 8.32
C LEU A 145 9.06 -1.73 8.54
N ARG A 146 8.58 -2.92 8.14
CA ARG A 146 7.18 -3.30 8.42
C ARG A 146 6.88 -3.34 9.92
N ALA A 147 7.77 -3.90 10.73
CA ALA A 147 7.62 -3.97 12.17
C ALA A 147 7.61 -2.56 12.81
N TYR A 148 8.42 -1.63 12.29
CA TYR A 148 8.43 -0.23 12.71
C TYR A 148 7.08 0.46 12.42
N GLY A 149 6.51 0.26 11.24
CA GLY A 149 5.15 0.71 10.94
C GLY A 149 4.12 0.13 11.93
N TYR A 150 4.20 -1.17 12.23
CA TYR A 150 3.31 -1.81 13.22
C TYR A 150 3.49 -1.29 14.64
N PHE A 151 4.73 -0.94 15.05
CA PHE A 151 5.00 -0.32 16.33
C PHE A 151 4.22 0.99 16.50
N TYR A 152 4.21 1.87 15.50
CA TYR A 152 3.40 3.09 15.57
C TYR A 152 1.90 2.81 15.43
N ALA A 153 1.50 1.85 14.61
CA ALA A 153 0.09 1.47 14.49
C ALA A 153 -0.49 1.03 15.85
N MET A 154 0.25 0.17 16.57
CA MET A 154 -0.19 -0.32 17.87
C MET A 154 -0.13 0.76 18.95
N ASP A 155 0.82 1.70 18.85
CA ASP A 155 0.96 2.74 19.86
C ASP A 155 -0.16 3.78 19.77
N MET A 156 -0.48 4.24 18.55
CA MET A 156 -1.53 5.23 18.31
C MET A 156 -2.95 4.67 18.47
N TRP A 157 -3.23 3.44 18.02
CA TRP A 157 -4.60 2.89 17.98
C TRP A 157 -4.82 1.66 18.86
N GLY A 158 -3.77 1.07 19.42
CA GLY A 158 -3.87 -0.16 20.20
C GLY A 158 -4.14 -1.39 19.33
N ASN A 159 -5.41 -1.71 19.12
CA ASN A 159 -5.81 -2.87 18.33
C ASN A 159 -5.92 -2.49 16.85
N VAL A 160 -5.14 -3.16 16.00
CA VAL A 160 -5.04 -2.83 14.58
C VAL A 160 -5.07 -4.08 13.69
N PRO A 161 -5.46 -3.99 12.42
CA PRO A 161 -5.40 -5.13 11.50
C PRO A 161 -3.95 -5.58 11.27
N LEU A 162 -3.65 -6.83 11.59
CA LEU A 162 -2.37 -7.45 11.27
C LEU A 162 -2.44 -8.11 9.88
N VAL A 163 -1.84 -7.46 8.89
CA VAL A 163 -1.85 -7.84 7.48
C VAL A 163 -0.41 -8.09 7.03
N THR A 164 -0.14 -9.30 6.58
CA THR A 164 1.21 -9.72 6.16
C THR A 164 1.27 -10.11 4.68
N VAL A 165 0.21 -9.79 3.93
CA VAL A 165 0.04 -10.12 2.51
C VAL A 165 0.06 -8.86 1.64
N ALA A 166 0.55 -8.99 0.42
CA ALA A 166 0.64 -7.88 -0.53
C ALA A 166 -0.72 -7.37 -1.03
N ARG A 167 -1.75 -8.24 -1.04
CA ARG A 167 -3.08 -7.91 -1.53
C ARG A 167 -4.13 -8.47 -0.60
N ILE A 168 -5.05 -7.60 -0.18
CA ILE A 168 -6.21 -7.95 0.65
C ILE A 168 -7.37 -8.31 -0.28
N ASP A 169 -8.18 -9.28 0.13
CA ASP A 169 -9.46 -9.57 -0.53
C ASP A 169 -10.47 -8.46 -0.18
N PRO A 170 -10.98 -7.69 -1.16
CA PRO A 170 -11.95 -6.64 -0.89
C PRO A 170 -13.27 -7.16 -0.29
N ASN A 171 -13.59 -8.45 -0.47
CA ASN A 171 -14.79 -9.07 0.08
C ASN A 171 -14.58 -9.64 1.49
N ASN A 172 -13.33 -9.70 1.97
CA ASN A 172 -12.97 -10.25 3.27
C ASN A 172 -11.89 -9.38 3.92
N LEU A 173 -12.34 -8.25 4.46
CA LEU A 173 -11.45 -7.28 5.10
C LEU A 173 -10.91 -7.82 6.43
N PRO A 174 -9.63 -7.54 6.74
CA PRO A 174 -9.01 -7.99 7.98
C PRO A 174 -9.67 -7.32 9.19
N VAL A 175 -9.91 -8.12 10.22
CA VAL A 175 -10.36 -7.62 11.53
C VAL A 175 -9.18 -7.11 12.35
N THR A 176 -9.46 -6.30 13.37
CA THR A 176 -8.42 -5.84 14.29
C THR A 176 -7.86 -7.00 15.12
N THR A 177 -6.56 -6.96 15.33
CA THR A 177 -5.79 -7.89 16.17
C THR A 177 -5.45 -7.19 17.49
N ALA A 178 -5.41 -7.94 18.59
CA ALA A 178 -5.14 -7.36 19.91
C ALA A 178 -3.72 -6.77 19.97
N ARG A 179 -3.53 -5.66 20.69
CA ARG A 179 -2.23 -4.97 20.83
C ARG A 179 -1.10 -5.93 21.24
N ALA A 180 -1.37 -6.87 22.15
CA ALA A 180 -0.39 -7.84 22.62
C ALA A 180 0.09 -8.78 21.50
N ASP A 181 -0.82 -9.20 20.63
CA ASP A 181 -0.51 -10.08 19.49
C ASP A 181 0.22 -9.32 18.39
N VAL A 182 -0.12 -8.04 18.17
CA VAL A 182 0.63 -7.15 17.25
C VAL A 182 2.04 -6.88 17.78
N PHE A 183 2.23 -6.76 19.09
CA PHE A 183 3.55 -6.60 19.70
C PHE A 183 4.42 -7.87 19.63
N ALA A 184 3.80 -9.05 19.68
CA ALA A 184 4.51 -10.33 19.58
C ALA A 184 4.92 -10.69 18.15
N PHE A 185 4.36 -10.01 17.14
CA PHE A 185 4.64 -10.18 15.72
C PHE A 185 5.92 -9.43 15.30
#